data_AF-A0A5C4J1Y5-F1
#
_entry.id   AF-A0A5C4J1Y5-F1
#
_cell.length_a   1.000
_cell.length_b   1.000
_cell.length_c   1.000
_cell.angle_alpha   90.00
_cell.angle_beta   90.00
_cell.angle_gamma   90.00
#
_symmetry.space_group_name_H-M   'P 1'
#
loop_
_entity.id
_entity.type
_entity.pdbx_description
1 polymer ?
#
loop_
_entity_poly.entity_id
_entity_poly.type
_entity_poly.pdbx_seq_one_letter_code
_entity_poly.pdbx_strand_id
1 'polypeptide(L)'
;MKIGVLGAGRMTEALASGWTRAGHDVLVGGRTPGKAADLANRIGARAGTLREAAEFGDAVLVAVLLAGLDGTLRAAGAPEGTLAGKAVIDATSPRPGIWRPWRSSSSGCCSPAPTRCPSSPSARWRNADVLQRPPSREPAYSCASRPSRM
;
A
#
# COMPACT_ATOMS: atom_id res chain seq x y z
N MET A 1 -10.72 9.57 -13.46
CA MET A 1 -9.59 10.10 -12.67
C MET A 1 -8.31 9.42 -13.12
N LYS A 2 -7.15 10.02 -12.87
CA LYS A 2 -5.86 9.41 -13.21
C LYS A 2 -5.39 8.54 -12.04
N ILE A 3 -5.04 7.29 -12.32
CA ILE A 3 -4.57 6.35 -11.30
C ILE A 3 -3.20 5.83 -11.70
N GLY A 4 -2.22 6.12 -10.85
CA GLY A 4 -0.88 5.59 -10.92
C GLY A 4 -0.80 4.24 -10.23
N VAL A 5 -0.15 3.27 -10.83
CA VAL A 5 -0.01 1.94 -10.23
C VAL A 5 1.47 1.57 -10.15
N LEU A 6 1.94 1.29 -8.94
CA LEU A 6 3.29 0.82 -8.66
C LEU A 6 3.25 -0.68 -8.39
N GLY A 7 3.61 -1.46 -9.41
CA GLY A 7 3.61 -2.91 -9.39
C GLY A 7 2.82 -3.53 -10.55
N ALA A 8 3.34 -4.60 -11.12
CA ALA A 8 2.73 -5.32 -12.25
C ALA A 8 2.40 -6.78 -11.88
N GLY A 9 1.72 -6.97 -10.73
CA GLY A 9 1.35 -8.29 -10.20
C GLY A 9 -0.13 -8.64 -10.41
N ARG A 10 -0.54 -9.84 -9.95
CA ARG A 10 -1.94 -10.30 -10.02
C ARG A 10 -2.91 -9.38 -9.26
N MET A 11 -2.45 -8.80 -8.15
CA MET A 11 -3.25 -7.83 -7.38
C MET A 11 -3.53 -6.56 -8.19
N THR A 12 -2.51 -6.05 -8.87
CA THR A 12 -2.65 -4.94 -9.81
C THR A 12 -3.68 -5.25 -10.87
N GLU A 13 -3.58 -6.41 -11.52
CA GLU A 13 -4.50 -6.81 -12.59
C GLU A 13 -5.96 -6.84 -12.11
N ALA A 14 -6.22 -7.38 -10.92
CA ALA A 14 -7.55 -7.41 -10.33
C ALA A 14 -8.13 -6.01 -10.08
N LEU A 15 -7.38 -5.14 -9.40
CA LEU A 15 -7.85 -3.79 -9.04
C LEU A 15 -7.91 -2.85 -10.24
N ALA A 16 -6.82 -2.78 -11.00
CA ALA A 16 -6.69 -1.87 -12.12
C ALA A 16 -7.66 -2.21 -13.25
N SER A 17 -7.98 -3.49 -13.48
CA SER A 17 -8.99 -3.86 -14.47
C SER A 17 -10.40 -3.39 -14.09
N GLY A 18 -10.72 -3.27 -12.80
CA GLY A 18 -11.96 -2.65 -12.34
C GLY A 18 -11.99 -1.15 -12.64
N TRP A 19 -10.87 -0.46 -12.41
CA TRP A 19 -10.74 0.96 -12.67
C TRP A 19 -10.78 1.31 -14.15
N THR A 20 -10.09 0.56 -15.01
CA THR A 20 -10.17 0.78 -16.46
C THR A 20 -11.60 0.58 -16.97
N ARG A 21 -12.32 -0.45 -16.49
CA ARG A 21 -13.73 -0.67 -16.84
C ARG A 21 -14.65 0.44 -16.34
N ALA A 22 -14.32 1.06 -15.22
CA ALA A 22 -15.03 2.23 -14.70
C ALA A 22 -14.69 3.54 -15.44
N GLY A 23 -13.88 3.49 -16.50
CA GLY A 23 -13.48 4.67 -17.28
C GLY A 23 -12.42 5.53 -16.60
N HIS A 24 -11.64 4.96 -15.68
CA HIS A 24 -10.47 5.64 -15.12
C HIS A 24 -9.25 5.45 -16.02
N ASP A 25 -8.38 6.45 -16.02
CA ASP A 25 -7.17 6.45 -16.81
C ASP A 25 -6.04 5.90 -15.95
N VAL A 26 -5.54 4.73 -16.31
CA VAL A 26 -4.62 3.95 -15.47
C VAL A 26 -3.26 3.87 -16.13
N LEU A 27 -2.20 4.16 -15.36
CA LEU A 27 -0.82 3.97 -15.77
C LEU A 27 -0.12 2.97 -14.85
N VAL A 28 0.31 1.86 -15.44
CA VAL A 28 1.02 0.77 -14.75
C VAL A 28 2.53 0.98 -14.86
N GLY A 29 3.14 1.27 -13.72
CA GLY A 29 4.59 1.32 -13.52
C GLY A 29 5.09 0.03 -12.86
N GLY A 30 6.19 -0.51 -13.38
CA GLY A 30 6.82 -1.71 -12.80
C GLY A 30 8.34 -1.65 -12.90
N ARG A 31 9.03 -2.40 -12.03
CA ARG A 31 10.49 -2.56 -12.08
C ARG A 31 10.96 -3.27 -13.37
N THR A 32 10.10 -4.11 -13.93
CA THR A 32 10.36 -4.82 -15.18
C THR A 32 9.44 -4.25 -16.24
N PRO A 33 9.94 -3.48 -17.22
CA PRO A 33 9.11 -2.78 -18.20
C PRO A 33 8.25 -3.74 -19.03
N GLY A 34 8.80 -4.89 -19.44
CA GLY A 34 8.04 -5.92 -20.17
C GLY A 34 6.82 -6.41 -19.41
N LYS A 35 6.96 -6.73 -18.11
CA LYS A 35 5.82 -7.17 -17.28
C LYS A 35 4.75 -6.09 -17.09
N ALA A 36 5.17 -4.83 -17.00
CA ALA A 36 4.24 -3.71 -16.88
C ALA A 36 3.47 -3.50 -18.20
N ALA A 37 4.16 -3.55 -19.34
CA ALA A 37 3.56 -3.48 -20.66
C ALA A 37 2.57 -4.62 -20.92
N ASP A 38 2.97 -5.86 -20.63
CA ASP A 38 2.10 -7.04 -20.79
C ASP A 38 0.82 -6.91 -19.96
N LEU A 39 0.95 -6.47 -18.70
CA LEU A 39 -0.22 -6.29 -17.83
C LEU A 39 -1.11 -5.15 -18.32
N ALA A 40 -0.52 -4.01 -18.67
CA ALA A 40 -1.25 -2.85 -19.17
C ALA A 40 -2.06 -3.20 -20.43
N ASN A 41 -1.44 -3.93 -21.37
CA ASN A 41 -2.10 -4.43 -22.58
C ASN A 41 -3.29 -5.35 -22.24
N ARG A 42 -3.16 -6.25 -21.25
CA ARG A 42 -4.26 -7.14 -20.84
C ARG A 42 -5.47 -6.40 -20.27
N ILE A 43 -5.24 -5.29 -19.55
CA ILE A 43 -6.31 -4.55 -18.87
C ILE A 43 -6.77 -3.29 -19.63
N GLY A 44 -6.20 -2.99 -20.79
CA GLY A 44 -6.48 -1.77 -21.55
C GLY A 44 -5.96 -0.48 -20.89
N ALA A 45 -4.86 -0.57 -20.14
CA ALA A 45 -4.21 0.56 -19.48
C ALA A 45 -2.93 0.98 -20.22
N ARG A 46 -2.32 2.08 -19.76
CA ARG A 46 -1.01 2.53 -20.25
C ARG A 46 0.11 1.96 -19.40
N ALA A 47 1.27 1.68 -20.00
CA ALA A 47 2.46 1.28 -19.28
C ALA A 47 3.48 2.42 -19.25
N GLY A 48 4.27 2.47 -18.18
CA GLY A 48 5.40 3.39 -18.07
C GLY A 48 6.33 3.00 -16.93
N THR A 49 7.16 3.94 -16.53
CA THR A 49 8.07 3.83 -15.39
C THR A 49 7.33 4.03 -14.07
N LEU A 50 7.98 3.63 -12.96
CA LEU A 50 7.45 3.86 -11.61
C LEU A 50 7.28 5.36 -11.31
N ARG A 51 8.19 6.21 -11.82
CA ARG A 51 8.12 7.66 -11.67
C ARG A 51 6.95 8.25 -12.47
N GLU A 52 6.82 7.89 -13.73
CA GLU A 52 5.69 8.34 -14.56
C GLU A 52 4.34 7.95 -13.96
N ALA A 53 4.23 6.74 -13.40
CA ALA A 53 3.01 6.31 -12.72
C ALA A 53 2.69 7.16 -11.49
N ALA A 54 3.68 7.49 -10.67
CA ALA A 54 3.51 8.32 -9.48
C ALA A 54 3.15 9.78 -9.81
N GLU A 55 3.76 10.34 -10.86
CA GLU A 55 3.49 11.70 -11.32
C GLU A 55 2.12 11.81 -11.99
N PHE A 56 1.75 10.82 -12.81
CA PHE A 56 0.49 10.78 -13.55
C PHE A 56 -0.74 10.66 -12.66
N GLY A 57 -0.71 9.81 -11.63
CA GLY A 57 -1.87 9.48 -10.82
C GLY A 57 -2.29 10.59 -9.86
N ASP A 58 -3.59 10.91 -9.82
CA ASP A 58 -4.20 11.67 -8.71
C ASP A 58 -4.28 10.78 -7.45
N ALA A 59 -4.48 9.47 -7.68
CA ALA A 59 -4.36 8.41 -6.70
C ALA A 59 -3.27 7.41 -7.14
N VAL A 60 -2.54 6.84 -6.18
CA VAL A 60 -1.45 5.90 -6.44
C VAL A 60 -1.68 4.59 -5.70
N LEU A 61 -1.75 3.48 -6.43
CA LEU A 61 -1.78 2.13 -5.88
C LEU A 61 -0.35 1.59 -5.72
N VAL A 62 -0.01 1.12 -4.53
CA VAL A 62 1.24 0.42 -4.23
C VAL A 62 0.95 -1.07 -4.05
N ALA A 63 1.20 -1.86 -5.10
CA ALA A 63 0.90 -3.29 -5.14
C ALA A 63 2.18 -4.12 -5.36
N VAL A 64 3.14 -3.95 -4.45
CA VAL A 64 4.44 -4.65 -4.47
C VAL A 64 4.64 -5.55 -3.25
N LEU A 65 5.57 -6.49 -3.36
CA LEU A 65 6.03 -7.25 -2.19
C LEU A 65 6.71 -6.30 -1.20
N LEU A 66 6.53 -6.55 0.10
CA LEU A 66 7.14 -5.73 1.16
C LEU A 66 8.67 -5.59 0.99
N ALA A 67 9.34 -6.67 0.58
CA ALA A 67 10.78 -6.66 0.33
C ALA A 67 11.23 -5.73 -0.82
N GLY A 68 10.31 -5.37 -1.73
CA GLY A 68 10.57 -4.45 -2.83
C GLY A 68 9.97 -3.06 -2.63
N LEU A 69 9.35 -2.79 -1.47
CA LEU A 69 8.61 -1.55 -1.20
C LEU A 69 9.53 -0.33 -1.25
N ASP A 70 10.60 -0.33 -0.46
CA ASP A 70 11.52 0.80 -0.37
C ASP A 70 12.13 1.18 -1.72
N GLY A 71 12.59 0.18 -2.48
CA GLY A 71 13.14 0.40 -3.83
C GLY A 71 12.10 0.93 -4.81
N THR A 72 10.84 0.49 -4.67
CA THR A 72 9.74 0.98 -5.52
C THR A 72 9.38 2.42 -5.18
N LEU A 73 9.28 2.77 -3.90
CA LEU A 73 8.97 4.13 -3.45
C LEU A 73 10.07 5.12 -3.81
N ARG A 74 11.34 4.73 -3.69
CA ARG A 74 12.47 5.55 -4.16
C ARG A 74 12.43 5.77 -5.66
N ALA A 75 12.23 4.72 -6.44
CA ALA A 75 12.13 4.83 -7.90
C ALA A 75 10.90 5.65 -8.35
N ALA A 76 9.84 5.67 -7.54
CA ALA A 76 8.63 6.46 -7.75
C ALA A 76 8.78 7.94 -7.33
N GLY A 77 9.89 8.33 -6.72
CA GLY A 77 10.10 9.72 -6.29
C GLY A 77 9.51 10.08 -4.92
N ALA A 78 9.21 9.09 -4.07
CA ALA A 78 8.60 9.35 -2.77
C ALA A 78 9.46 10.22 -1.84
N PRO A 79 10.80 10.03 -1.73
CA PRO A 79 11.66 10.91 -0.94
C PRO A 79 11.66 12.38 -1.41
N GLU A 80 11.43 12.60 -2.70
CA GLU A 80 11.36 13.91 -3.34
C GLU A 80 9.96 14.56 -3.22
N GLY A 81 9.00 13.89 -2.57
CA GLY A 81 7.65 14.40 -2.37
C GLY A 81 6.70 14.17 -3.54
N THR A 82 7.03 13.35 -4.54
CA THR A 82 6.17 13.06 -5.70
C THR A 82 4.79 12.50 -5.30
N LEU A 83 4.70 11.85 -4.14
CA LEU A 83 3.45 11.29 -3.60
C LEU A 83 2.75 12.22 -2.60
N ALA A 84 3.31 13.39 -2.28
CA ALA A 84 2.75 14.29 -1.26
C ALA A 84 1.39 14.85 -1.72
N GLY A 85 0.41 14.86 -0.81
CA GLY A 85 -0.94 15.33 -1.09
C GLY A 85 -1.80 14.42 -1.99
N LYS A 86 -1.26 13.28 -2.45
CA LYS A 86 -1.98 12.32 -3.28
C LYS A 86 -2.61 11.20 -2.44
N ALA A 87 -3.72 10.64 -2.91
CA ALA A 87 -4.33 9.48 -2.26
C ALA A 87 -3.47 8.23 -2.53
N VAL A 88 -3.00 7.54 -1.50
CA VAL A 88 -2.19 6.32 -1.66
C VAL A 88 -2.92 5.09 -1.15
N ILE A 89 -3.00 4.07 -2.00
CA ILE A 89 -3.64 2.79 -1.74
C ILE A 89 -2.54 1.76 -1.51
N ASP A 90 -2.38 1.29 -0.27
CA ASP A 90 -1.38 0.27 0.08
C ASP A 90 -1.98 -1.13 -0.04
N ALA A 91 -1.53 -1.87 -1.05
CA ALA A 91 -1.82 -3.28 -1.27
C ALA A 91 -0.54 -4.12 -1.18
N THR A 92 0.44 -3.68 -0.37
CA THR A 92 1.68 -4.41 -0.19
C THR A 92 1.45 -5.75 0.49
N SER A 93 2.10 -6.78 -0.05
CA SER A 93 1.99 -8.14 0.48
C SER A 93 3.28 -8.56 1.18
N PRO A 94 3.23 -8.98 2.45
CA PRO A 94 4.33 -9.70 3.06
C PRO A 94 4.48 -11.05 2.34
N ARG A 95 5.71 -11.54 2.10
CA ARG A 95 5.96 -12.78 1.32
C ARG A 95 5.03 -13.95 1.72
N PRO A 96 4.65 -14.84 0.78
CA PRO A 96 4.04 -16.13 1.16
C PRO A 96 5.01 -16.89 2.07
N GLY A 97 4.58 -17.21 3.29
CA GLY A 97 5.41 -17.84 4.33
C GLY A 97 5.64 -16.99 5.58
N ILE A 98 5.33 -15.69 5.53
CA ILE A 98 5.27 -14.84 6.74
C ILE A 98 3.83 -14.36 6.96
N TRP A 99 2.89 -15.32 6.99
CA TRP A 99 1.63 -15.08 7.65
C TRP A 99 1.90 -15.09 9.15
N ARG A 100 2.29 -13.94 9.70
CA ARG A 100 2.08 -13.70 11.12
C ARG A 100 0.58 -13.43 11.26
N PRO A 101 -0.21 -14.28 11.93
CA PRO A 101 -1.50 -13.81 12.41
C PRO A 101 -1.21 -12.53 13.16
N TRP A 102 -1.98 -11.49 12.87
CA TRP A 102 -1.98 -10.29 13.68
C TRP A 102 -2.34 -10.75 15.10
N ARG A 103 -1.33 -10.94 15.96
CA ARG A 103 -1.56 -11.09 17.39
C ARG A 103 -1.95 -9.68 17.80
N SER A 104 -3.25 -9.46 17.93
CA SER A 104 -3.74 -8.31 18.67
C SER A 104 -2.93 -8.29 19.97
N SER A 105 -2.20 -7.22 20.25
CA SER A 105 -1.83 -6.92 21.62
C SER A 105 -3.13 -6.54 22.32
N SER A 106 -3.99 -7.52 22.55
CA SER A 106 -5.11 -7.45 23.47
C SER A 106 -4.58 -7.75 24.87
N SER A 107 -3.63 -6.93 25.34
CA SER A 107 -3.57 -6.61 26.77
C SER A 107 -4.53 -5.44 26.96
N GLY A 108 -5.81 -5.77 26.96
CA GLY A 108 -6.91 -4.83 27.05
C GLY A 108 -8.23 -5.59 27.09
N CYS A 109 -8.42 -6.36 28.15
CA CYS A 109 -9.68 -6.91 28.67
C CYS A 109 -10.80 -7.20 27.66
N CYS A 110 -10.83 -8.42 27.11
CA CYS A 110 -12.10 -8.99 26.65
C CYS A 110 -12.93 -9.40 27.88
N SER A 111 -14.04 -8.70 28.12
CA SER A 111 -15.20 -9.30 28.80
C SER A 111 -16.21 -9.81 27.75
N PRO A 112 -17.03 -10.84 28.06
CA PRO A 112 -17.79 -11.57 27.05
C PRO A 112 -19.17 -10.94 26.84
N ALA A 113 -19.45 -10.43 25.63
CA ALA A 113 -20.82 -10.25 25.13
C ALA A 113 -20.83 -10.19 23.59
N PRO A 114 -21.93 -10.61 22.93
CA PRO A 114 -21.91 -11.09 21.55
C PRO A 114 -22.28 -9.99 20.57
N THR A 115 -21.29 -9.37 19.95
CA THR A 115 -21.53 -8.56 18.75
C THR A 115 -20.46 -8.81 17.71
N ARG A 116 -20.83 -9.68 16.76
CA ARG A 116 -20.52 -9.59 15.33
C ARG A 116 -19.06 -9.23 15.00
N CYS A 117 -18.24 -10.25 14.78
CA CYS A 117 -16.93 -10.09 14.12
C CYS A 117 -17.10 -9.34 12.78
N PRO A 118 -16.50 -8.15 12.58
CA PRO A 118 -16.46 -7.52 11.27
C PRO A 118 -15.30 -8.11 10.47
N SER A 119 -15.68 -8.75 9.36
CA SER A 119 -14.94 -8.96 8.11
C SER A 119 -13.44 -8.59 8.07
N SER A 120 -12.63 -9.59 7.74
CA SER A 120 -11.19 -9.54 7.46
C SER A 120 -10.75 -8.31 6.64
N PRO A 121 -9.87 -7.43 7.17
CA PRO A 121 -9.40 -6.24 6.49
C PRO A 121 -8.04 -6.48 5.83
N SER A 122 -8.02 -6.90 4.55
CA SER A 122 -6.76 -7.00 3.80
C SER A 122 -6.42 -5.75 2.98
N ALA A 123 -7.22 -4.68 3.02
CA ALA A 123 -6.90 -3.39 2.43
C ALA A 123 -6.70 -2.36 3.55
N ARG A 124 -5.44 -1.99 3.81
CA ARG A 124 -5.08 -1.03 4.85
C ARG A 124 -4.74 0.28 4.16
N TRP A 125 -5.62 1.27 4.24
CA TRP A 125 -5.35 2.60 3.71
C TRP A 125 -4.27 3.27 4.56
N ARG A 126 -3.17 3.71 3.91
CA ARG A 126 -2.11 4.50 4.56
C ARG A 126 -2.06 5.87 3.93
N ASN A 127 -1.94 6.89 4.75
CA ASN A 127 -1.69 8.25 4.27
C ASN A 127 -0.32 8.30 3.57
N ALA A 128 -0.19 9.12 2.53
CA ALA A 128 1.04 9.30 1.77
C ALA A 128 2.24 9.65 2.69
N ASP A 129 2.00 10.45 3.73
CA ASP A 129 3.01 10.84 4.72
C ASP A 129 3.59 9.65 5.50
N VAL A 130 2.80 8.59 5.70
CA VAL A 130 3.24 7.37 6.39
C VAL A 130 4.17 6.54 5.51
N LEU A 131 4.02 6.61 4.18
CA LEU A 131 4.86 5.90 3.22
C LEU A 131 6.15 6.67 2.87
N GLN A 132 6.20 7.96 3.15
CA GLN A 132 7.37 8.82 2.91
C GLN A 132 8.34 8.85 4.11
N ARG A 133 7.91 8.41 5.30
CA ARG A 133 8.80 8.31 6.45
C ARG A 133 9.85 7.21 6.22
N PRO A 134 11.14 7.45 6.51
CA PRO A 134 12.11 6.36 6.60
C PRO A 134 11.60 5.33 7.62
N PRO A 135 11.96 4.03 7.50
CA PRO A 135 11.60 3.05 8.50
C PRO A 135 12.24 3.45 9.82
N SER A 136 11.50 4.19 10.64
CA SER A 136 11.88 4.48 12.01
C SER A 136 12.02 3.13 12.70
N ARG A 137 13.20 2.85 13.27
CA ARG A 137 13.31 1.88 14.36
C ARG A 137 12.13 2.13 15.31
N GLU A 138 11.46 1.06 15.71
CA GLU A 138 10.28 1.07 16.57
C GLU A 138 10.32 2.21 17.60
N PRO A 139 9.23 2.98 17.80
CA PRO A 139 9.12 3.72 19.03
C PRO A 139 8.92 2.67 20.13
N ALA A 140 10.02 2.37 20.84
CA ALA A 140 9.95 1.79 22.17
C ALA A 140 9.18 2.78 23.03
N TYR A 141 7.86 2.59 23.15
CA TYR A 141 7.06 3.28 24.15
C TYR A 141 7.51 2.75 25.51
N SER A 142 8.48 3.45 26.11
CA SER A 142 8.81 3.35 27.52
C SER A 142 7.58 3.77 28.31
N CYS A 143 6.98 2.82 29.04
CA CYS A 143 5.83 3.06 29.88
C CYS A 143 6.31 3.84 31.12
N ALA A 144 6.15 5.16 31.10
CA ALA A 144 6.31 5.97 32.30
C ALA A 144 5.22 5.59 33.30
N SER A 145 5.60 4.79 34.30
CA SER A 145 4.81 4.50 35.49
C SER A 145 4.38 5.80 36.17
N ARG A 146 3.09 6.14 36.12
CA ARG A 146 2.51 7.23 36.93
C ARG A 146 2.08 6.71 38.30
N PRO A 147 2.24 7.50 39.38
CA PRO A 147 2.15 7.04 40.75
C PRO A 147 0.69 6.89 41.20
N SER A 148 0.46 5.86 42.01
CA SER A 148 -0.80 5.61 42.72
C SER A 148 -1.10 6.77 43.68
N ARG A 149 -2.20 7.48 43.49
CA ARG A 149 -2.81 8.28 44.57
C ARG A 149 -3.89 7.45 45.25
N MET A 150 -3.74 7.27 46.56
CA MET A 150 -4.82 7.01 47.50
C MET A 150 -5.67 8.28 47.69
#